data_AF-A0A843S0B9-F1
#
_entry.id   AF-A0A843S0B9-F1
#
_cell.length_a   1.000
_cell.length_b   1.000
_cell.length_c   1.000
_cell.angle_alpha   90.00
_cell.angle_beta   90.00
_cell.angle_gamma   90.00
#
_symmetry.space_group_name_H-M   'P 1'
#
loop_
_entity.id
_entity.type
_entity.pdbx_description
1 polymer ?
#
loop_
_entity_poly.entity_id
_entity_poly.type
_entity_poly.pdbx_seq_one_letter_code
_entity_poly.pdbx_strand_id
1 'polypeptide(L)'
;MIGPVDRVNIGSLSSPSSGVACICMPDSPPTRLLTRRLVVALATAVIAAMPTAPATTAPATTAPATTAPRDRSRALADRGLWPRSPTLTRRTETDSTSQVLGASRVLAVHALPRMAGDRLKSTMVEVVFGPGEASKPHTHPCPVLGYVLEGAVRMKVGDGPEVTYSAGETFHEAPNQAHLVSANASRTAPARFLAVFVCDIDGPRSRPLPKEPAR
;
A
#
# COMPACT_ATOMS: atom_id res chain seq x y z
N MET A 1 -44.98 -2.77 56.76
CA MET A 1 -44.84 -1.31 56.86
C MET A 1 -44.50 -0.79 55.49
N ILE A 2 -45.39 0.03 54.92
CA ILE A 2 -45.41 0.54 53.55
C ILE A 2 -45.35 2.08 53.61
N GLY A 3 -44.51 2.67 52.76
CA GLY A 3 -44.64 4.04 52.20
C GLY A 3 -43.72 5.14 52.75
N PRO A 4 -43.50 6.26 52.04
CA PRO A 4 -43.90 6.60 50.64
C PRO A 4 -42.64 6.82 49.72
N VAL A 5 -42.55 6.39 48.45
CA VAL A 5 -43.16 6.89 47.19
C VAL A 5 -43.53 8.36 47.13
N ASP A 6 -42.60 9.17 46.62
CA ASP A 6 -42.93 10.41 45.92
C ASP A 6 -43.01 10.20 44.41
N ARG A 7 -43.92 10.98 43.84
CA ARG A 7 -44.71 10.74 42.65
C ARG A 7 -44.53 11.95 41.73
N VAL A 8 -44.73 11.72 40.42
CA VAL A 8 -45.23 12.71 39.42
C VAL A 8 -44.13 13.69 38.93
N ASN A 9 -43.93 13.95 37.63
CA ASN A 9 -44.96 14.26 36.64
C ASN A 9 -44.58 13.90 35.19
N ILE A 10 -45.63 13.49 34.46
CA ILE A 10 -45.69 13.21 33.02
C ILE A 10 -46.45 14.37 32.39
N GLY A 11 -45.93 14.94 31.30
CA GLY A 11 -46.67 15.73 30.31
C GLY A 11 -45.87 15.63 29.01
N SER A 12 -46.30 15.00 27.91
CA SER A 12 -47.60 14.89 27.24
C SER A 12 -48.20 16.23 26.80
N LEU A 13 -48.52 16.28 25.50
CA LEU A 13 -49.22 17.31 24.72
C LEU A 13 -48.31 18.47 24.30
N SER A 14 -48.27 18.95 23.05
CA SER A 14 -49.14 18.75 21.89
C SER A 14 -48.55 19.52 20.70
N SER A 15 -48.68 19.00 19.48
CA SER A 15 -48.59 19.81 18.24
C SER A 15 -49.62 20.94 18.26
N PRO A 16 -49.35 22.02 17.51
CA PRO A 16 -50.25 22.28 16.38
C PRO A 16 -49.53 22.65 15.09
N SER A 17 -50.31 22.40 14.04
CA SER A 17 -50.18 22.69 12.62
C SER A 17 -50.14 24.17 12.25
N SER A 18 -49.75 24.38 10.99
CA SER A 18 -50.20 25.45 10.07
C SER A 18 -49.33 26.71 9.99
N GLY A 19 -48.72 26.88 8.80
CA GLY A 19 -48.02 28.08 8.35
C GLY A 19 -47.73 28.00 6.86
N VAL A 20 -48.79 28.11 6.05
CA VAL A 20 -48.75 28.28 4.60
C VAL A 20 -48.15 29.65 4.26
N ALA A 21 -47.18 29.70 3.35
CA ALA A 21 -46.94 30.88 2.53
C ALA A 21 -46.34 30.47 1.18
N CYS A 22 -47.18 30.53 0.16
CA CYS A 22 -46.86 30.41 -1.25
C CYS A 22 -45.90 31.52 -1.71
N ILE A 23 -44.87 31.19 -2.49
CA ILE A 23 -44.35 32.10 -3.51
C ILE A 23 -44.14 31.33 -4.81
N CYS A 24 -44.64 31.96 -5.86
CA CYS A 24 -44.91 31.48 -7.21
C CYS A 24 -43.69 30.96 -7.98
N MET A 25 -43.91 29.89 -8.76
CA MET A 25 -43.24 29.69 -10.06
C MET A 25 -43.72 30.75 -11.07
N PRO A 26 -43.00 30.94 -12.18
CA PRO A 26 -43.54 30.32 -13.39
C PRO A 26 -42.50 29.67 -14.32
N ASP A 27 -42.98 28.59 -14.92
CA ASP A 27 -42.87 28.18 -16.33
C ASP A 27 -41.52 27.94 -17.03
N SER A 28 -41.23 26.64 -17.10
CA SER A 28 -41.25 25.82 -18.33
C SER A 28 -40.06 25.84 -19.33
N PRO A 29 -39.75 24.66 -19.93
CA PRO A 29 -38.52 24.38 -20.70
C PRO A 29 -38.73 24.51 -22.23
N PRO A 30 -37.67 24.23 -23.03
CA PRO A 30 -37.93 23.37 -24.18
C PRO A 30 -36.91 22.24 -24.41
N THR A 31 -37.50 21.11 -24.75
CA THR A 31 -37.02 19.91 -25.44
C THR A 31 -36.35 20.21 -26.79
N ARG A 32 -35.31 19.44 -27.16
CA ARG A 32 -35.01 18.88 -28.52
C ARG A 32 -33.64 18.18 -28.47
N LEU A 33 -33.55 16.85 -28.55
CA LEU A 33 -33.57 15.98 -29.75
C LEU A 33 -32.33 16.13 -30.67
N LEU A 34 -31.57 15.01 -30.73
CA LEU A 34 -30.61 14.54 -31.76
C LEU A 34 -29.38 15.43 -32.05
N THR A 35 -28.16 14.90 -32.17
CA THR A 35 -27.82 13.85 -33.14
C THR A 35 -26.45 13.25 -32.79
N ARG A 36 -26.36 11.92 -32.75
CA ARG A 36 -25.09 11.17 -32.85
C ARG A 36 -24.40 11.56 -34.16
N ARG A 37 -23.13 11.99 -34.10
CA ARG A 37 -22.19 11.76 -35.20
C ARG A 37 -20.99 11.01 -34.67
N LEU A 38 -21.03 9.70 -34.93
CA LEU A 38 -19.86 8.85 -35.05
C LEU A 38 -18.88 9.53 -36.03
N VAL A 39 -17.67 9.81 -35.59
CA VAL A 39 -16.53 9.95 -36.50
C VAL A 39 -15.55 8.86 -36.12
N VAL A 40 -15.68 7.74 -36.84
CA VAL A 40 -14.63 6.73 -36.98
C VAL A 40 -13.65 7.31 -38.00
N ALA A 41 -12.42 7.59 -37.58
CA ALA A 41 -11.33 7.90 -38.49
C ALA A 41 -10.18 6.93 -38.21
N LEU A 42 -9.68 6.39 -39.32
CA LEU A 42 -8.87 5.19 -39.42
C LEU A 42 -7.51 5.29 -38.73
N ALA A 43 -7.07 4.12 -38.24
CA ALA A 43 -5.68 3.81 -37.97
C ALA A 43 -4.82 3.95 -39.24
N THR A 44 -3.63 4.55 -39.09
CA THR A 44 -2.47 4.23 -39.90
C THR A 44 -1.28 4.05 -38.97
N ALA A 45 -0.92 2.79 -38.75
CA ALA A 45 0.34 2.40 -38.14
C ALA A 45 1.46 2.60 -39.17
N VAL A 46 2.39 3.51 -38.91
CA VAL A 46 3.65 3.57 -39.65
C VAL A 46 4.65 2.69 -38.89
N ILE A 47 4.86 1.50 -39.41
CA ILE A 47 5.98 0.63 -39.06
C ILE A 47 7.19 1.18 -39.81
N ALA A 48 8.17 1.73 -39.09
CA ALA A 48 9.48 2.05 -39.66
C ALA A 48 10.59 1.50 -38.76
N ALA A 49 11.23 0.49 -39.32
CA ALA A 49 12.48 -0.18 -38.99
C ALA A 49 13.42 0.47 -37.96
N MET A 50 13.80 -0.31 -36.95
CA MET A 50 15.03 -0.11 -36.17
C MET A 50 16.25 -0.62 -36.96
N PRO A 51 17.35 0.12 -37.03
CA PRO A 51 18.64 -0.43 -37.43
C PRO A 51 19.35 -1.15 -36.26
N THR A 52 19.85 -2.34 -36.57
CA THR A 52 20.67 -3.21 -35.73
C THR A 52 22.15 -2.78 -35.68
N ALA A 53 22.71 -2.77 -34.46
CA ALA A 53 24.10 -3.15 -34.07
C ALA A 53 25.28 -2.27 -34.61
N PRO A 54 26.45 -2.14 -33.91
CA PRO A 54 27.17 -3.23 -33.26
C PRO A 54 27.67 -3.00 -31.83
N ALA A 55 28.00 -4.12 -31.20
CA ALA A 55 28.64 -4.24 -29.91
C ALA A 55 30.05 -3.63 -29.92
N THR A 56 30.33 -2.76 -28.96
CA THR A 56 31.69 -2.28 -28.68
C THR A 56 32.36 -3.20 -27.67
N THR A 57 33.46 -3.78 -28.12
CA THR A 57 34.41 -4.63 -27.41
C THR A 57 35.05 -3.88 -26.23
N ALA A 58 35.03 -4.50 -25.05
CA ALA A 58 35.83 -4.06 -23.89
C ALA A 58 37.29 -4.51 -24.05
N PRO A 59 38.29 -3.68 -23.69
CA PRO A 59 39.64 -4.18 -23.44
C PRO A 59 39.78 -4.63 -21.98
N ALA A 60 40.37 -5.81 -21.84
CA ALA A 60 40.85 -6.36 -20.59
C ALA A 60 42.01 -5.52 -20.05
N THR A 61 41.96 -5.15 -18.78
CA THR A 61 43.12 -4.61 -18.06
C THR A 61 43.52 -5.55 -16.93
N THR A 62 44.75 -6.02 -17.09
CA THR A 62 45.56 -6.92 -16.28
C THR A 62 45.73 -6.43 -14.84
N ALA A 63 45.55 -7.32 -13.86
CA ALA A 63 45.95 -7.13 -12.48
C ALA A 63 47.47 -7.35 -12.30
N PRO A 64 48.15 -6.64 -11.39
CA PRO A 64 49.40 -7.11 -10.83
C PRO A 64 49.16 -7.78 -9.47
N ALA A 65 49.73 -8.98 -9.34
CA ALA A 65 49.96 -9.66 -8.07
C ALA A 65 51.05 -8.94 -7.27
N THR A 66 50.87 -8.77 -5.95
CA THR A 66 51.99 -8.53 -5.03
C THR A 66 51.67 -9.10 -3.65
N THR A 67 52.27 -10.26 -3.40
CA THR A 67 53.03 -10.70 -2.21
C THR A 67 52.62 -10.15 -0.83
N ALA A 68 52.14 -11.07 0.01
CA ALA A 68 52.06 -10.93 1.47
C ALA A 68 53.45 -11.03 2.14
N PRO A 69 53.60 -10.49 3.36
CA PRO A 69 54.35 -11.17 4.40
C PRO A 69 53.47 -11.51 5.60
N ARG A 70 53.59 -12.76 6.06
CA ARG A 70 53.21 -13.18 7.41
C ARG A 70 54.23 -12.58 8.37
N ASP A 71 53.77 -11.99 9.48
CA ASP A 71 54.56 -12.04 10.69
C ASP A 71 53.70 -12.30 11.93
N ARG A 72 54.26 -13.17 12.78
CA ARG A 72 53.71 -13.72 14.00
C ARG A 72 54.13 -12.81 15.15
N SER A 73 53.18 -12.34 15.95
CA SER A 73 53.50 -12.05 17.34
C SER A 73 52.28 -12.20 18.23
N ARG A 74 52.42 -13.14 19.16
CA ARG A 74 51.54 -13.52 20.24
C ARG A 74 52.16 -12.92 21.50
N ALA A 75 51.45 -12.07 22.23
CA ALA A 75 51.73 -11.71 23.64
C ALA A 75 50.50 -10.93 24.17
N LEU A 76 49.69 -11.54 25.03
CA LEU A 76 49.79 -11.60 26.50
C LEU A 76 49.09 -10.42 27.18
N ALA A 77 48.19 -10.83 28.08
CA ALA A 77 47.30 -9.99 28.86
C ALA A 77 48.06 -9.01 29.75
N ASP A 78 47.46 -7.85 30.00
CA ASP A 78 47.67 -7.21 31.27
C ASP A 78 46.43 -6.51 31.83
N ARG A 79 46.36 -6.57 33.15
CA ARG A 79 45.24 -6.20 34.01
C ARG A 79 45.25 -4.70 34.26
N GLY A 80 44.05 -4.12 34.32
CA GLY A 80 43.76 -3.00 35.21
C GLY A 80 43.49 -1.66 34.53
N LEU A 81 42.46 -1.00 35.06
CA LEU A 81 42.10 0.41 34.90
C LEU A 81 41.22 0.75 33.68
N TRP A 82 39.97 0.27 33.71
CA TRP A 82 38.88 0.87 32.94
C TRP A 82 38.44 2.17 33.64
N PRO A 83 38.55 3.37 33.03
CA PRO A 83 38.00 4.58 33.63
C PRO A 83 36.47 4.58 33.50
N ARG A 84 35.83 5.01 34.60
CA ARG A 84 34.39 5.08 34.83
C ARG A 84 33.65 5.86 33.74
N SER A 85 32.47 5.33 33.41
CA SER A 85 31.31 5.89 32.70
C SER A 85 31.45 7.27 32.04
N PRO A 86 31.26 7.40 30.72
CA PRO A 86 30.82 8.68 30.18
C PRO A 86 29.36 8.89 30.61
N THR A 87 29.09 10.01 31.24
CA THR A 87 27.73 10.54 31.46
C THR A 87 26.94 10.43 30.16
N LEU A 88 25.84 9.69 30.18
CA LEU A 88 24.91 9.58 29.07
C LEU A 88 24.23 10.94 28.89
N THR A 89 24.88 11.87 28.20
CA THR A 89 24.17 12.99 27.58
C THR A 89 23.17 12.34 26.64
N ARG A 90 21.88 12.51 26.94
CA ARG A 90 20.76 12.12 26.09
C ARG A 90 21.02 12.73 24.72
N ARG A 91 21.61 11.95 23.81
CA ARG A 91 21.59 12.26 22.40
C ARG A 91 20.12 12.35 22.07
N THR A 92 19.68 13.53 21.66
CA THR A 92 18.49 13.63 20.83
C THR A 92 18.70 12.60 19.74
N GLU A 93 17.90 11.54 19.78
CA GLU A 93 17.86 10.52 18.75
C GLU A 93 17.27 11.22 17.52
N THR A 94 18.16 11.92 16.82
CA THR A 94 17.88 12.46 15.51
C THR A 94 17.73 11.23 14.64
N ASP A 95 16.47 10.91 14.34
CA ASP A 95 16.01 9.90 13.39
C ASP A 95 17.01 9.77 12.23
N SER A 96 17.88 8.78 12.35
CA SER A 96 18.95 8.51 11.41
C SER A 96 18.53 7.37 10.49
N THR A 97 17.33 7.49 9.91
CA THR A 97 16.90 6.62 8.79
C THR A 97 17.25 7.28 7.45
N SER A 98 18.36 8.02 7.39
CA SER A 98 18.85 8.65 6.16
C SER A 98 20.33 8.38 5.97
N GLN A 99 20.71 7.10 5.99
CA GLN A 99 21.95 6.63 5.37
C GLN A 99 21.71 5.24 4.75
N VAL A 100 20.97 5.18 3.65
CA VAL A 100 21.12 4.06 2.72
C VAL A 100 22.26 4.42 1.77
N LEU A 101 23.22 3.50 1.65
CA LEU A 101 24.51 3.64 1.00
C LEU A 101 24.39 4.06 -0.48
N GLY A 102 24.72 5.30 -0.84
CA GLY A 102 24.89 5.72 -2.25
C GLY A 102 23.64 5.54 -3.13
N ALA A 103 23.75 4.79 -4.24
CA ALA A 103 22.76 4.66 -5.34
C ALA A 103 21.45 3.93 -4.98
N SER A 104 21.01 3.99 -3.72
CA SER A 104 19.83 3.31 -3.19
C SER A 104 18.80 4.31 -2.67
N ARG A 105 17.51 4.04 -2.87
CA ARG A 105 16.40 4.86 -2.39
C ARG A 105 15.47 4.03 -1.51
N VAL A 106 15.06 4.58 -0.36
CA VAL A 106 13.97 4.03 0.46
C VAL A 106 12.64 4.32 -0.23
N LEU A 107 11.85 3.29 -0.52
CA LEU A 107 10.55 3.44 -1.18
C LEU A 107 9.39 3.57 -0.18
N ALA A 108 9.45 2.82 0.92
CA ALA A 108 8.46 2.82 1.98
C ALA A 108 9.07 2.27 3.28
N VAL A 109 8.53 2.73 4.41
CA VAL A 109 8.84 2.19 5.74
C VAL A 109 7.51 2.00 6.46
N HIS A 110 7.26 0.79 6.93
CA HIS A 110 6.08 0.46 7.72
C HIS A 110 6.50 -0.34 8.95
N ALA A 111 6.00 0.07 10.11
CA ALA A 111 6.17 -0.71 11.32
C ALA A 111 5.38 -2.02 11.16
N LEU A 112 6.05 -3.14 11.40
CA LEU A 112 5.38 -4.43 11.49
C LEU A 112 4.71 -4.54 12.88
N PRO A 113 3.56 -5.22 12.98
CA PRO A 113 3.00 -5.55 14.29
C PRO A 113 3.94 -6.50 15.04
N ARG A 114 3.59 -6.80 16.29
CA ARG A 114 4.30 -7.84 17.04
C ARG A 114 4.07 -9.20 16.39
N MET A 115 5.15 -9.84 15.93
CA MET A 115 5.14 -11.13 15.25
C MET A 115 5.95 -12.18 16.02
N ALA A 116 5.67 -13.47 15.81
CA ALA A 116 6.53 -14.56 16.29
C ALA A 116 7.80 -14.66 15.41
N GLY A 117 8.81 -13.84 15.74
CA GLY A 117 9.97 -13.56 14.90
C GLY A 117 10.81 -14.76 14.44
N ASP A 118 10.76 -15.89 15.14
CA ASP A 118 11.47 -17.14 14.81
C ASP A 118 10.76 -17.99 13.74
N ARG A 119 9.51 -17.65 13.41
CA ARG A 119 8.67 -18.38 12.43
C ARG A 119 8.25 -17.54 11.24
N LEU A 120 8.84 -16.36 11.08
CA LEU A 120 8.52 -15.44 10.00
C LEU A 120 8.88 -16.02 8.63
N LYS A 121 7.92 -15.96 7.71
CA LYS A 121 8.07 -16.30 6.30
C LYS A 121 7.73 -15.08 5.45
N SER A 122 8.64 -14.76 4.54
CA SER A 122 8.37 -13.82 3.46
C SER A 122 7.95 -14.59 2.21
N THR A 123 6.81 -14.23 1.62
CA THR A 123 6.40 -14.73 0.30
C THR A 123 6.23 -13.55 -0.63
N MET A 124 6.86 -13.59 -1.79
CA MET A 124 6.61 -12.62 -2.87
C MET A 124 5.74 -13.26 -3.94
N VAL A 125 4.69 -12.56 -4.36
CA VAL A 125 3.77 -13.00 -5.42
C VAL A 125 3.66 -11.87 -6.44
N GLU A 126 3.89 -12.21 -7.70
CA GLU A 126 3.49 -11.32 -8.78
C GLU A 126 2.00 -11.49 -9.05
N VAL A 127 1.26 -10.39 -8.96
CA VAL A 127 -0.16 -10.32 -9.31
C VAL A 127 -0.28 -9.62 -10.66
N VAL A 128 -0.97 -10.27 -11.58
CA VAL A 128 -1.24 -9.77 -12.93
C VAL A 128 -2.74 -9.58 -13.06
N PHE A 129 -3.16 -8.38 -13.44
CA PHE A 129 -4.52 -8.09 -13.85
C PHE A 129 -4.57 -7.74 -15.33
N GLY A 130 -5.41 -8.44 -16.07
CA GLY A 130 -5.84 -8.04 -17.40
C GLY A 130 -6.67 -6.74 -17.37
N PRO A 131 -7.01 -6.19 -18.55
CA PRO A 131 -7.82 -4.97 -18.66
C PRO A 131 -9.15 -5.09 -17.89
N GLY A 132 -9.38 -4.17 -16.95
CA GLY A 132 -10.60 -4.12 -16.13
C GLY A 132 -10.76 -5.23 -15.09
N GLU A 133 -9.78 -6.13 -14.94
CA GLU A 133 -9.86 -7.21 -13.96
C GLU A 133 -9.73 -6.73 -12.51
N ALA A 134 -10.33 -7.49 -11.61
CA ALA A 134 -10.28 -7.25 -10.18
C ALA A 134 -10.33 -8.56 -9.39
N SER A 135 -9.71 -8.56 -8.22
CA SER A 135 -9.89 -9.65 -7.26
C SER A 135 -11.20 -9.48 -6.48
N LYS A 136 -11.71 -10.58 -5.92
CA LYS A 136 -12.85 -10.52 -4.99
C LYS A 136 -12.40 -9.93 -3.64
N PRO A 137 -13.29 -9.26 -2.90
CA PRO A 137 -12.98 -8.78 -1.55
C PRO A 137 -12.49 -9.90 -0.62
N HIS A 138 -11.42 -9.63 0.12
CA HIS A 138 -10.76 -10.62 0.99
C HIS A 138 -10.01 -9.96 2.16
N THR A 139 -9.35 -10.76 3.00
CA THR A 139 -8.48 -10.31 4.09
C THR A 139 -7.16 -11.08 4.07
N HIS A 140 -6.09 -10.45 4.56
CA HIS A 140 -4.80 -11.09 4.79
C HIS A 140 -4.52 -11.16 6.29
N PRO A 141 -4.15 -12.32 6.87
CA PRO A 141 -3.85 -12.39 8.30
C PRO A 141 -2.50 -11.76 8.67
N CYS A 142 -1.68 -11.44 7.67
CA CYS A 142 -0.35 -10.84 7.78
C CYS A 142 -0.26 -9.54 6.99
N PRO A 143 0.70 -8.64 7.32
CA PRO A 143 0.97 -7.45 6.53
C PRO A 143 1.38 -7.78 5.09
N VAL A 144 0.95 -6.94 4.16
CA VAL A 144 1.31 -6.99 2.74
C VAL A 144 1.98 -5.68 2.34
N LEU A 145 3.13 -5.78 1.67
CA LEU A 145 3.78 -4.65 1.00
C LEU A 145 3.63 -4.83 -0.50
N GLY A 146 3.04 -3.84 -1.13
CA GLY A 146 2.83 -3.78 -2.58
C GLY A 146 3.84 -2.88 -3.28
N TYR A 147 4.28 -3.29 -4.46
CA TYR A 147 5.04 -2.44 -5.39
C TYR A 147 4.53 -2.63 -6.82
N VAL A 148 4.07 -1.55 -7.45
CA VAL A 148 3.51 -1.62 -8.80
C VAL A 148 4.63 -1.67 -9.83
N LEU A 149 4.63 -2.71 -10.66
CA LEU A 149 5.61 -2.93 -11.71
C LEU A 149 5.20 -2.29 -13.04
N GLU A 150 3.91 -2.42 -13.38
CA GLU A 150 3.36 -2.02 -14.68
C GLU A 150 1.93 -1.52 -14.52
N GLY A 151 1.56 -0.50 -15.30
CA GLY A 151 0.20 0.05 -15.31
C GLY A 151 -0.14 0.79 -14.01
N ALA A 152 -1.41 0.70 -13.61
CA ALA A 152 -1.91 1.26 -12.36
C ALA A 152 -3.02 0.38 -11.76
N VAL A 153 -3.07 0.33 -10.43
CA VAL A 153 -4.01 -0.48 -9.67
C VAL A 153 -4.78 0.37 -8.66
N ARG A 154 -6.07 0.08 -8.52
CA ARG A 154 -6.94 0.68 -7.51
C ARG A 154 -7.00 -0.24 -6.30
N MET A 155 -6.80 0.33 -5.12
CA MET A 155 -6.78 -0.38 -3.85
C MET A 155 -7.70 0.31 -2.85
N LYS A 156 -8.47 -0.46 -2.09
CA LYS A 156 -9.25 0.02 -0.94
C LYS A 156 -9.13 -0.97 0.21
N VAL A 157 -8.54 -0.53 1.31
CA VAL A 157 -8.23 -1.37 2.47
C VAL A 157 -8.90 -0.79 3.72
N GLY A 158 -9.64 -1.64 4.44
CA GLY A 158 -10.46 -1.26 5.58
C GLY A 158 -11.45 -0.14 5.21
N ASP A 159 -11.58 0.82 6.12
CA ASP A 159 -12.42 2.01 5.95
C ASP A 159 -11.70 3.16 5.22
N GLY A 160 -10.49 2.91 4.72
CA GLY A 160 -9.71 3.90 3.97
C GLY A 160 -10.36 4.28 2.64
N PRO A 161 -9.94 5.42 2.05
CA PRO A 161 -10.35 5.79 0.71
C PRO A 161 -9.83 4.77 -0.32
N GLU A 162 -10.48 4.70 -1.47
CA GLU A 162 -9.90 4.00 -2.62
C GLU A 162 -8.77 4.86 -3.22
N VAL A 163 -7.59 4.28 -3.39
CA VAL A 163 -6.37 4.93 -3.89
C VAL A 163 -5.90 4.22 -5.16
N THR A 164 -5.44 4.99 -6.14
CA THR A 164 -4.80 4.43 -7.35
C THR A 164 -3.29 4.55 -7.23
N TYR A 165 -2.58 3.44 -7.42
CA TYR A 165 -1.12 3.34 -7.42
C TYR A 165 -0.62 3.01 -8.83
N SER A 166 0.32 3.79 -9.33
CA SER A 166 0.97 3.66 -10.63
C SER A 166 2.32 2.96 -10.51
N ALA A 167 2.87 2.50 -11.63
CA ALA A 167 4.20 1.88 -11.69
C ALA A 167 5.26 2.69 -10.93
N GLY A 168 6.02 2.01 -10.07
CA GLY A 168 7.02 2.61 -9.20
C GLY A 168 6.52 3.02 -7.81
N GLU A 169 5.20 3.03 -7.59
CA GLU A 169 4.60 3.36 -6.30
C GLU A 169 4.42 2.13 -5.40
N THR A 170 4.35 2.38 -4.10
CA THR A 170 4.17 1.34 -3.06
C THR A 170 2.86 1.52 -2.32
N PHE A 171 2.34 0.43 -1.78
CA PHE A 171 1.21 0.43 -0.86
C PHE A 171 1.44 -0.57 0.28
N HIS A 172 0.69 -0.42 1.37
CA HIS A 172 0.77 -1.30 2.52
C HIS A 172 -0.63 -1.66 3.02
N GLU A 173 -0.81 -2.93 3.30
CA GLU A 173 -2.03 -3.47 3.90
C GLU A 173 -1.70 -4.00 5.28
N ALA A 174 -2.31 -3.39 6.31
CA ALA A 174 -2.20 -3.90 7.66
C ALA A 174 -2.93 -5.25 7.80
N PRO A 175 -2.44 -6.17 8.65
CA PRO A 175 -3.07 -7.46 8.83
C PRO A 175 -4.53 -7.34 9.30
N ASN A 176 -5.33 -8.30 8.85
CA ASN A 176 -6.75 -8.50 9.13
C ASN A 176 -7.67 -7.36 8.68
N GLN A 177 -7.18 -6.38 7.92
CA GLN A 177 -8.02 -5.39 7.25
C GLN A 177 -8.69 -5.98 6.01
N ALA A 178 -9.92 -5.55 5.75
CA ALA A 178 -10.66 -5.94 4.56
C ALA A 178 -10.06 -5.27 3.32
N HIS A 179 -9.52 -6.05 2.40
CA HIS A 179 -9.12 -5.59 1.07
C HIS A 179 -10.37 -5.61 0.19
N LEU A 180 -11.06 -4.48 0.10
CA LEU A 180 -12.37 -4.33 -0.53
C LEU A 180 -12.26 -4.13 -2.05
N VAL A 181 -11.23 -3.41 -2.50
CA VAL A 181 -10.96 -3.18 -3.92
C VAL A 181 -9.51 -3.53 -4.17
N SER A 182 -9.27 -4.43 -5.12
CA SER A 182 -7.97 -4.65 -5.74
C SER A 182 -8.22 -4.89 -7.22
N ALA A 183 -7.96 -3.88 -8.05
CA ALA A 183 -8.38 -3.87 -9.43
C ALA A 183 -7.39 -3.16 -10.34
N ASN A 184 -7.38 -3.53 -11.61
CA ASN A 184 -6.74 -2.74 -12.65
C ASN A 184 -7.47 -1.39 -12.80
N ALA A 185 -6.72 -0.29 -12.84
CA ALA A 185 -7.27 1.04 -13.11
C ALA A 185 -7.62 1.24 -14.60
N SER A 186 -6.98 0.49 -15.49
CA SER A 186 -7.19 0.54 -16.94
C SER A 186 -8.22 -0.47 -17.41
N ARG A 187 -9.02 -0.07 -18.41
CA ARG A 187 -9.93 -0.97 -19.15
C ARG A 187 -9.33 -1.50 -20.45
N THR A 188 -8.11 -1.10 -20.81
CA THR A 188 -7.50 -1.42 -22.11
C THR A 188 -6.08 -1.96 -22.03
N ALA A 189 -5.38 -1.76 -20.91
CA ALA A 189 -4.00 -2.21 -20.70
C ALA A 189 -3.92 -3.09 -19.44
N PRO A 190 -2.99 -4.04 -19.37
CA PRO A 190 -2.76 -4.83 -18.16
C PRO A 190 -2.12 -3.98 -17.04
N ALA A 191 -2.14 -4.51 -15.82
CA ALA A 191 -1.40 -3.99 -14.67
C ALA A 191 -0.73 -5.14 -13.91
N ARG A 192 0.45 -4.88 -13.33
CA ARG A 192 1.23 -5.87 -12.57
C ARG A 192 1.80 -5.24 -11.32
N PHE A 193 1.83 -6.00 -10.23
CA PHE A 193 2.50 -5.58 -9.00
C PHE A 193 3.06 -6.78 -8.24
N LEU A 194 4.08 -6.53 -7.42
CA LEU A 194 4.58 -7.49 -6.45
C LEU A 194 3.86 -7.28 -5.12
N ALA A 195 3.31 -8.35 -4.56
CA ALA A 195 2.80 -8.42 -3.21
C ALA A 195 3.77 -9.24 -2.35
N VAL A 196 4.35 -8.60 -1.34
CA VAL A 196 5.23 -9.24 -0.36
C VAL A 196 4.46 -9.44 0.94
N PHE A 197 4.22 -10.70 1.27
CA PHE A 197 3.55 -11.11 2.51
C PHE A 197 4.61 -11.43 3.56
N VAL A 198 4.46 -10.87 4.77
CA VAL A 198 5.33 -11.18 5.91
C VAL A 198 4.48 -11.82 7.01
N CYS A 199 4.51 -13.16 7.12
CA CYS A 199 3.61 -13.92 7.98
C CYS A 199 4.38 -14.74 9.02
N ASP A 200 3.91 -14.80 10.26
CA ASP A 200 4.47 -15.62 11.35
C ASP A 200 3.71 -16.93 11.60
N ILE A 201 2.58 -17.10 10.92
CA ILE A 201 1.77 -18.31 10.93
C ILE A 201 1.80 -19.01 9.57
N ASP A 202 1.87 -20.33 9.61
CA ASP A 202 1.58 -21.17 8.45
C ASP A 202 0.08 -21.11 8.15
N GLY A 203 -0.29 -21.00 6.88
CA GLY A 203 -1.70 -20.96 6.48
C GLY A 203 -1.97 -20.15 5.22
N PRO A 204 -3.26 -19.94 4.90
CA PRO A 204 -3.65 -19.17 3.73
C PRO A 204 -3.27 -17.70 3.90
N ARG A 205 -2.60 -17.15 2.89
CA ARG A 205 -2.27 -15.71 2.81
C ARG A 205 -3.49 -14.83 2.58
N SER A 206 -4.55 -15.37 1.97
CA SER A 206 -5.79 -14.65 1.69
C SER A 206 -6.99 -15.47 2.14
N ARG A 207 -7.97 -14.81 2.74
CA ARG A 207 -9.23 -15.40 3.20
C ARG A 207 -10.40 -14.58 2.65
N PRO A 208 -11.45 -15.20 2.09
CA PRO A 208 -12.65 -14.48 1.69
C PRO A 208 -13.24 -13.70 2.87
N LEU A 209 -13.87 -12.55 2.58
CA LEU A 209 -14.70 -11.91 3.61
C LEU A 209 -15.87 -12.82 4.00
N PRO A 210 -16.28 -12.83 5.29
CA PRO A 210 -17.51 -13.48 5.69
C PRO A 210 -18.66 -12.95 4.84
N LYS A 211 -19.54 -13.84 4.38
CA LYS A 211 -20.81 -13.40 3.80
C LYS A 211 -21.59 -12.71 4.91
N GLU A 212 -22.04 -11.49 4.67
CA GLU A 212 -22.98 -10.84 5.58
C GLU A 212 -24.20 -11.77 5.74
N PRO A 213 -24.68 -12.00 6.99
CA PRO A 213 -25.87 -12.81 7.18
C PRO A 213 -27.00 -12.20 6.36
N ALA A 214 -27.70 -13.04 5.60
CA ALA A 214 -28.87 -12.61 4.84
C ALA A 214 -29.85 -11.92 5.80
N ARG A 215 -30.11 -10.64 5.54
CA ARG A 215 -31.02 -9.80 6.32
C ARG A 215 -32.46 -9.99 5.87
#